data_AF-A0AAD5STC6-F1
#
_entry.id   AF-A0AAD5STC6-F1
#
_cell.length_a   1.000
_cell.length_b   1.000
_cell.length_c   1.000
_cell.angle_alpha   90.00
_cell.angle_beta   90.00
_cell.angle_gamma   90.00
#
_symmetry.space_group_name_H-M   'P 1'
#
loop_
_entity.id
_entity.type
_entity.pdbx_description
1 polymer ?
#
loop_
_entity_poly.entity_id
_entity_poly.type
_entity_poly.pdbx_seq_one_letter_code
_entity_poly.pdbx_strand_id
1 'polypeptide(L)'
;MFNFHRTSTPPTATTTTSATTAHAKPVTHPATPAKTPPPLQSPTTNTTPTSTSTISATASPVLLKQVAVPPPNTATATATKKIELTPTQIIELFNARKQLPENSKIPDHIVGRFARGRKSMAANAMLSDEPFKKLCWVFGKDSIEGILGKTPIEAMISAGFSKLWLRNWLSDGEQHRLILMPSPKEECVPGTWDHIMDLIRKHYGLHLWEKLYPFLEELKTTHIKDIDPTGRLRYIAELSTKDRYAHDEYYTPEKLMGLKQEVTLYDARGFMFHTIGCSQLFIGRGYARDPNGSTDRVEYLIPNRKFGSIPGLVQQEFSISANEIHGLHLGKVLSKHERCVALAKIFSERKALRPDSTVAEGIVGRFIRGFKPEHFEKLVGEPSSNLAFVFGGDTIKSFMGLTASCAMMSLGFTKESLVAMNQMKMTHKLVLFPEPPKQCRKAKWDDAMELVKLYYEPEVYKKVAPHLKELKAKEYSEIDPNFALREVANYDYATRISHPNYYSAAKIKALPKVELFHARGFFYHSIRCNELFEGIGYTRSRDGDDDRAEYLVENMIIKNIPDVV
;
A
#
# COMPACT_ATOMS: atom_id res chain seq x y z
N MET A 1 -22.08 21.81 46.51
CA MET A 1 -21.23 23.00 46.71
C MET A 1 -20.75 23.47 45.35
N PHE A 2 -20.84 24.79 45.13
CA PHE A 2 -20.64 25.57 43.91
C PHE A 2 -21.76 25.59 42.85
N ASN A 3 -22.45 26.73 42.90
CA ASN A 3 -23.53 27.28 42.09
C ASN A 3 -22.97 28.32 41.10
N PHE A 4 -23.89 28.90 40.31
CA PHE A 4 -23.84 30.13 39.49
C PHE A 4 -23.62 29.91 37.97
N HIS A 5 -24.35 30.52 37.04
CA HIS A 5 -25.66 31.20 37.01
C HIS A 5 -26.08 31.34 35.54
N ARG A 6 -27.38 31.28 35.25
CA ARG A 6 -27.99 31.81 34.01
C ARG A 6 -28.22 33.31 34.18
N THR A 7 -28.03 34.10 33.13
CA THR A 7 -28.84 35.30 32.88
C THR A 7 -29.02 35.55 31.38
N SER A 8 -30.20 36.07 31.09
CA SER A 8 -30.85 36.33 29.82
C SER A 8 -30.61 37.75 29.29
N THR A 9 -30.75 37.90 27.96
CA THR A 9 -31.04 39.08 27.11
C THR A 9 -32.13 40.04 27.66
N PRO A 10 -32.42 41.28 27.14
CA PRO A 10 -32.54 41.68 25.70
C PRO A 10 -32.27 43.21 25.40
N PRO A 11 -32.99 43.95 24.50
CA PRO A 11 -32.52 44.39 23.18
C PRO A 11 -32.62 45.92 22.89
N THR A 12 -31.96 46.42 21.84
CA THR A 12 -32.24 47.73 21.16
C THR A 12 -31.35 47.82 19.92
N ALA A 13 -31.64 48.48 18.80
CA ALA A 13 -32.77 49.22 18.29
C ALA A 13 -32.59 49.31 16.75
N THR A 14 -33.69 49.58 16.09
CA THR A 14 -33.92 49.91 14.68
C THR A 14 -33.15 51.14 14.21
N THR A 15 -32.58 51.11 13.00
CA THR A 15 -32.44 52.33 12.19
C THR A 15 -32.70 52.03 10.72
N THR A 16 -33.77 52.64 10.25
CA THR A 16 -34.26 52.75 8.89
C THR A 16 -33.45 53.83 8.16
N THR A 17 -32.95 53.56 6.96
CA THR A 17 -32.67 54.63 5.98
C THR A 17 -33.01 54.16 4.57
N SER A 18 -33.89 54.94 3.96
CA SER A 18 -34.46 54.83 2.64
C SER A 18 -33.69 55.62 1.57
N ALA A 19 -33.93 55.25 0.31
CA ALA A 19 -33.64 55.95 -0.95
C ALA A 19 -32.15 55.99 -1.37
N THR A 20 -31.78 55.67 -2.61
CA THR A 20 -32.22 56.39 -3.81
C THR A 20 -32.00 55.54 -5.06
N THR A 21 -33.03 55.50 -5.91
CA THR A 21 -33.05 54.94 -7.27
C THR A 21 -32.24 55.82 -8.21
N ALA A 22 -31.26 55.26 -8.91
CA ALA A 22 -30.61 55.92 -10.04
C ALA A 22 -30.64 55.01 -11.27
N HIS A 23 -31.49 55.36 -12.22
CA HIS A 23 -31.50 54.83 -13.57
C HIS A 23 -30.22 55.26 -14.31
N ALA A 24 -29.44 54.29 -14.77
CA ALA A 24 -28.39 54.51 -15.76
C ALA A 24 -28.73 53.78 -17.06
N LYS A 25 -28.69 54.54 -18.17
CA LYS A 25 -29.00 54.14 -19.54
C LYS A 25 -28.06 53.02 -20.05
N PRO A 26 -28.53 52.16 -20.97
CA PRO A 26 -27.68 51.19 -21.65
C PRO A 26 -26.74 51.90 -22.64
N VAL A 27 -25.44 51.70 -22.47
CA VAL A 27 -24.42 52.09 -23.46
C VAL A 27 -24.32 50.97 -24.48
N THR A 28 -24.79 51.24 -25.69
CA THR A 28 -24.56 50.42 -26.89
C THR A 28 -23.12 50.61 -27.37
N HIS A 29 -22.31 49.55 -27.31
CA HIS A 29 -21.02 49.50 -28.01
C HIS A 29 -21.21 48.90 -29.41
N PRO A 30 -20.56 49.47 -30.45
CA PRO A 30 -20.65 48.98 -31.81
C PRO A 30 -19.92 47.65 -31.98
N ALA A 31 -20.53 46.73 -32.72
CA ALA A 31 -19.97 45.46 -33.12
C ALA A 31 -18.78 45.66 -34.06
N THR A 32 -17.61 45.18 -33.66
CA THR A 32 -16.44 45.04 -34.53
C THR A 32 -16.60 43.79 -35.39
N PRO A 33 -16.40 43.85 -36.72
CA PRO A 33 -16.62 42.70 -37.59
C PRO A 33 -15.57 41.60 -37.37
N ALA A 34 -16.06 40.36 -37.32
CA ALA A 34 -15.26 39.15 -37.24
C ALA A 34 -14.32 39.04 -38.46
N LYS A 35 -13.01 38.90 -38.20
CA LYS A 35 -12.04 38.51 -39.22
C LYS A 35 -12.19 37.00 -39.47
N THR A 36 -12.55 36.68 -40.71
CA THR A 36 -12.56 35.33 -41.27
C THR A 36 -11.18 34.69 -41.13
N PRO A 37 -11.04 33.49 -40.53
CA PRO A 37 -9.79 32.76 -40.57
C PRO A 37 -9.56 32.16 -41.97
N PRO A 38 -8.30 32.09 -42.45
CA PRO A 38 -7.97 31.48 -43.73
C PRO A 38 -8.19 29.96 -43.71
N PRO A 39 -8.50 29.34 -44.85
CA PRO A 39 -8.79 27.92 -44.93
C PRO A 39 -7.56 27.07 -44.60
N LEU A 40 -7.74 26.06 -43.74
CA LEU A 40 -6.77 25.01 -43.50
C LEU A 40 -6.53 24.24 -44.80
N GLN A 41 -5.28 24.27 -45.29
CA GLN A 41 -4.81 23.37 -46.32
C GLN A 41 -4.65 21.96 -45.73
N SER A 42 -5.25 20.99 -46.41
CA SER A 42 -5.17 19.57 -46.10
C SER A 42 -3.74 19.06 -46.31
N PRO A 43 -3.17 18.25 -45.40
CA PRO A 43 -1.90 17.59 -45.66
C PRO A 43 -2.11 16.44 -46.66
N THR A 44 -1.42 16.56 -47.79
CA THR A 44 -1.25 15.54 -48.83
C THR A 44 -0.65 14.25 -48.27
N THR A 45 -1.37 13.15 -48.46
CA THR A 45 -0.90 11.78 -48.29
C THR A 45 0.14 11.43 -49.36
N ASN A 46 1.37 11.13 -48.95
CA ASN A 46 2.37 10.46 -49.79
C ASN A 46 3.28 9.62 -48.90
N THR A 47 3.03 8.31 -48.83
CA THR A 47 4.08 7.31 -48.61
C THR A 47 3.65 5.96 -49.18
N THR A 48 4.43 5.55 -50.18
CA THR A 48 4.49 4.27 -50.87
C THR A 48 4.72 3.09 -49.90
N PRO A 49 4.19 1.89 -50.16
CA PRO A 49 4.46 0.70 -49.35
C PRO A 49 5.83 0.09 -49.71
N THR A 50 6.75 0.07 -48.76
CA THR A 50 8.03 -0.64 -48.87
C THR A 50 7.81 -2.12 -48.54
N SER A 51 7.80 -2.93 -49.59
CA SER A 51 8.24 -4.33 -49.69
C SER A 51 8.53 -5.08 -48.38
N THR A 52 7.68 -6.08 -48.10
CA THR A 52 7.91 -7.19 -47.18
C THR A 52 9.06 -8.05 -47.70
N SER A 53 10.20 -8.06 -47.01
CA SER A 53 11.28 -9.00 -47.26
C SER A 53 10.97 -10.33 -46.57
N THR A 54 10.46 -11.27 -47.36
CA THR A 54 10.36 -12.68 -47.00
C THR A 54 11.78 -13.25 -46.92
N ILE A 55 12.30 -13.45 -45.72
CA ILE A 55 13.52 -14.25 -45.52
C ILE A 55 13.11 -15.72 -45.65
N SER A 56 13.26 -16.24 -46.87
CA SER A 56 13.23 -17.67 -47.16
C SER A 56 14.56 -18.28 -46.68
N ALA A 57 14.52 -19.02 -45.58
CA ALA A 57 15.62 -19.86 -45.13
C ALA A 57 15.48 -21.25 -45.77
N THR A 58 15.99 -21.42 -46.99
CA THR A 58 16.31 -22.73 -47.55
C THR A 58 17.56 -23.27 -46.88
N ALA A 59 17.39 -24.14 -45.89
CA ALA A 59 18.47 -24.95 -45.35
C ALA A 59 18.48 -26.32 -46.06
N SER A 60 19.53 -26.55 -46.86
CA SER A 60 19.87 -27.87 -47.40
C SER A 60 20.19 -28.84 -46.24
N PRO A 61 19.76 -30.12 -46.33
CA PRO A 61 20.09 -31.10 -45.30
C PRO A 61 21.55 -31.53 -45.46
N VAL A 62 22.41 -31.11 -44.52
CA VAL A 62 23.74 -31.70 -44.35
C VAL A 62 23.55 -33.05 -43.66
N LEU A 63 23.85 -34.11 -44.40
CA LEU A 63 23.85 -35.50 -43.95
C LEU A 63 24.98 -35.70 -42.93
N LEU A 64 24.71 -35.45 -41.65
CA LEU A 64 25.61 -35.84 -40.55
C LEU A 64 25.52 -37.35 -40.35
N LYS A 65 26.64 -38.05 -40.63
CA LYS A 65 26.83 -39.45 -40.24
C LYS A 65 26.61 -39.58 -38.73
N GLN A 66 25.55 -40.30 -38.35
CA GLN A 66 25.34 -40.75 -36.98
C GLN A 66 26.50 -41.65 -36.56
N VAL A 67 27.35 -41.14 -35.67
CA VAL A 67 28.25 -41.97 -34.88
C VAL A 67 27.40 -42.63 -33.80
N ALA A 68 27.35 -43.96 -33.80
CA ALA A 68 26.61 -44.74 -32.82
C ALA A 68 27.07 -44.38 -31.40
N VAL A 69 26.18 -43.77 -30.62
CA VAL A 69 26.35 -43.59 -29.19
C VAL A 69 26.12 -44.97 -28.55
N PRO A 70 27.07 -45.52 -27.79
CA PRO A 70 26.88 -46.80 -27.12
C PRO A 70 25.67 -46.71 -26.16
N PRO A 71 24.89 -47.79 -26.02
CA PRO A 71 23.72 -47.78 -25.16
C PRO A 71 24.12 -47.35 -23.73
N PRO A 72 23.32 -46.51 -23.06
CA PRO A 72 23.59 -46.15 -21.68
C PRO A 72 23.67 -47.45 -20.87
N ASN A 73 24.82 -47.67 -20.24
CA ASN A 73 25.02 -48.76 -19.30
C ASN A 73 23.89 -48.69 -18.27
N THR A 74 22.93 -49.62 -18.38
CA THR A 74 21.94 -49.94 -17.34
C THR A 74 22.68 -50.56 -16.17
N ALA A 75 23.49 -49.75 -15.48
CA ALA A 75 23.93 -50.04 -14.13
C ALA A 75 22.68 -49.92 -13.26
N THR A 76 22.18 -51.07 -12.82
CA THR A 76 21.11 -51.21 -11.85
C THR A 76 21.54 -50.46 -10.58
N ALA A 77 21.19 -49.18 -10.48
CA ALA A 77 21.49 -48.37 -9.31
C ALA A 77 20.69 -48.95 -8.14
N THR A 78 21.35 -49.78 -7.33
CA THR A 78 20.82 -50.21 -6.04
C THR A 78 20.47 -48.95 -5.25
N ALA A 79 19.17 -48.69 -5.08
CA ALA A 79 18.66 -47.54 -4.34
C ALA A 79 19.13 -47.63 -2.90
N THR A 80 20.24 -46.96 -2.58
CA THR A 80 20.76 -46.88 -1.22
C THR A 80 19.70 -46.17 -0.37
N LYS A 81 19.11 -46.88 0.59
CA LYS A 81 18.09 -46.33 1.49
C LYS A 81 18.69 -45.13 2.23
N LYS A 82 18.15 -43.93 1.97
CA LYS A 82 18.58 -42.71 2.67
C LYS A 82 18.28 -42.82 4.17
N ILE A 83 19.24 -42.39 4.99
CA ILE A 83 19.14 -42.35 6.44
C ILE A 83 18.20 -41.21 6.85
N GLU A 84 17.20 -41.51 7.67
CA GLU A 84 16.29 -40.50 8.22
C GLU A 84 16.91 -39.84 9.44
N LEU A 85 17.04 -38.52 9.40
CA LEU A 85 17.60 -37.76 10.51
C LEU A 85 16.54 -37.47 11.59
N THR A 86 16.94 -37.60 12.85
CA THR A 86 16.18 -37.16 14.02
C THR A 86 16.29 -35.64 14.25
N PRO A 87 15.37 -35.00 14.99
CA PRO A 87 15.50 -33.58 15.35
C PRO A 87 16.85 -33.22 15.98
N THR A 88 17.40 -34.09 16.84
CA THR A 88 18.73 -33.90 17.47
C THR A 88 19.84 -33.84 16.43
N GLN A 89 19.89 -34.80 15.50
CA GLN A 89 20.91 -34.84 14.45
C GLN A 89 20.82 -33.63 13.51
N ILE A 90 19.61 -33.14 13.23
CA ILE A 90 19.42 -31.93 12.42
C ILE A 90 19.97 -30.70 13.16
N ILE A 91 19.74 -30.57 14.47
CA ILE A 91 20.33 -29.50 15.28
C ILE A 91 21.86 -29.59 15.33
N GLU A 92 22.43 -30.80 15.42
CA GLU A 92 23.87 -31.00 15.35
C GLU A 92 24.46 -30.51 14.02
N LEU A 93 23.80 -30.81 12.89
CA LEU A 93 24.20 -30.30 11.58
C LEU A 93 24.08 -28.77 11.50
N PHE A 94 23.00 -28.20 12.02
CA PHE A 94 22.79 -26.75 12.07
C PHE A 94 23.89 -26.05 12.88
N ASN A 95 24.21 -26.56 14.08
CA ASN A 95 25.27 -26.04 14.94
C ASN A 95 26.65 -26.15 14.29
N ALA A 96 26.93 -27.27 13.64
CA ALA A 96 28.17 -27.50 12.91
C ALA A 96 28.24 -26.74 11.57
N ARG A 97 27.16 -26.04 11.17
CA ARG A 97 27.01 -25.36 9.88
C ARG A 97 27.31 -26.29 8.70
N LYS A 98 26.82 -27.53 8.78
CA LYS A 98 26.99 -28.54 7.73
C LYS A 98 25.76 -28.60 6.83
N GLN A 99 25.99 -28.88 5.56
CA GLN A 99 24.93 -29.24 4.61
C GLN A 99 24.34 -30.62 4.96
N LEU A 100 23.15 -30.91 4.43
CA LEU A 100 22.55 -32.23 4.54
C LEU A 100 23.45 -33.26 3.81
N PRO A 101 23.87 -34.36 4.47
CA PRO A 101 24.66 -35.41 3.82
C PRO A 101 23.88 -36.05 2.65
N GLU A 102 24.55 -36.39 1.55
CA GLU A 102 23.92 -36.94 0.33
C GLU A 102 23.10 -38.21 0.59
N ASN A 103 23.52 -39.04 1.56
CA ASN A 103 22.87 -40.28 1.97
C ASN A 103 21.83 -40.09 3.08
N SER A 104 21.49 -38.85 3.44
CA SER A 104 20.51 -38.51 4.48
C SER A 104 19.28 -37.84 3.90
N LYS A 105 18.17 -37.86 4.64
CA LYS A 105 16.96 -37.08 4.35
C LYS A 105 16.29 -36.60 5.64
N ILE A 106 15.58 -35.48 5.55
CA ILE A 106 14.72 -34.99 6.63
C ILE A 106 13.33 -35.63 6.47
N PRO A 107 12.80 -36.34 7.48
CA PRO A 107 11.45 -36.89 7.43
C PRO A 107 10.37 -35.82 7.24
N ASP A 108 9.34 -36.12 6.44
CA ASP A 108 8.23 -35.19 6.12
C ASP A 108 7.45 -34.72 7.35
N HIS A 109 7.48 -35.49 8.44
CA HIS A 109 6.76 -35.18 9.68
C HIS A 109 7.58 -34.31 10.65
N ILE A 110 8.85 -34.00 10.34
CA ILE A 110 9.62 -33.05 11.16
C ILE A 110 9.32 -31.64 10.68
N VAL A 111 8.96 -30.79 11.63
CA VAL A 111 8.75 -29.36 11.42
C VAL A 111 9.66 -28.54 12.31
N GLY A 112 9.95 -27.33 11.86
CA GLY A 112 10.79 -26.39 12.57
C GLY A 112 10.10 -25.05 12.82
N ARG A 113 10.57 -24.33 13.83
CA ARG A 113 10.18 -22.95 14.11
C ARG A 113 11.33 -22.20 14.75
N PHE A 114 11.53 -20.96 14.33
CA PHE A 114 12.28 -20.01 15.14
C PHE A 114 11.33 -19.38 16.15
N ALA A 115 11.63 -19.59 17.43
CA ALA A 115 10.89 -18.97 18.52
C ALA A 115 11.76 -17.89 19.18
N ARG A 116 11.08 -16.95 19.82
CA ARG A 116 11.70 -15.87 20.60
C ARG A 116 11.30 -15.97 22.06
N GLY A 117 12.03 -15.30 22.93
CA GLY A 117 11.63 -15.08 24.31
C GLY A 117 12.72 -14.38 25.11
N ARG A 118 12.33 -13.83 26.27
CA ARG A 118 13.28 -13.25 27.22
C ARG A 118 14.00 -14.35 28.00
N LYS A 119 15.29 -14.13 28.30
CA LYS A 119 16.19 -15.07 28.99
C LYS A 119 15.64 -15.61 30.32
N SER A 120 14.75 -14.87 30.98
CA SER A 120 14.12 -15.25 32.25
C SER A 120 12.91 -16.21 32.12
N MET A 121 12.46 -16.57 30.91
CA MET A 121 11.22 -17.35 30.70
C MET A 121 11.41 -18.86 30.47
N ALA A 122 12.60 -19.40 30.77
CA ALA A 122 12.98 -20.79 30.46
C ALA A 122 12.03 -21.88 31.01
N ALA A 123 11.25 -21.62 32.06
CA ALA A 123 10.42 -22.65 32.71
C ALA A 123 9.00 -22.83 32.12
N ASN A 124 8.51 -21.92 31.26
CA ASN A 124 7.14 -21.96 30.73
C ASN A 124 7.05 -21.58 29.24
N ALA A 125 8.14 -21.78 28.50
CA ALA A 125 8.24 -21.31 27.12
C ALA A 125 7.23 -22.02 26.19
N MET A 126 6.45 -21.20 25.48
CA MET A 126 5.46 -21.58 24.48
C MET A 126 6.09 -21.46 23.09
N LEU A 127 5.54 -22.15 22.08
CA LEU A 127 5.92 -21.98 20.66
C LEU A 127 5.81 -20.52 20.20
N SER A 128 4.86 -19.77 20.76
CA SER A 128 4.78 -18.31 20.69
C SER A 128 4.44 -17.75 22.07
N ASP A 129 5.17 -16.72 22.49
CA ASP A 129 4.97 -16.00 23.75
C ASP A 129 3.94 -14.87 23.64
N GLU A 130 3.40 -14.62 22.44
CA GLU A 130 2.32 -13.65 22.25
C GLU A 130 1.03 -14.10 22.98
N PRO A 131 0.46 -13.26 23.87
CA PRO A 131 -0.48 -13.70 24.90
C PRO A 131 -1.82 -14.23 24.38
N PHE A 132 -2.27 -13.79 23.22
CA PHE A 132 -3.55 -14.19 22.59
C PHE A 132 -3.36 -15.22 21.47
N LYS A 133 -2.12 -15.64 21.20
CA LYS A 133 -1.83 -16.48 20.04
C LYS A 133 -2.04 -17.95 20.39
N LYS A 134 -3.03 -18.58 19.74
CA LYS A 134 -3.37 -20.00 19.91
C LYS A 134 -2.80 -20.91 18.83
N LEU A 135 -2.24 -20.33 17.77
CA LEU A 135 -1.67 -21.05 16.62
C LEU A 135 -0.26 -20.55 16.31
N CYS A 136 0.60 -21.43 15.85
CA CYS A 136 1.98 -21.13 15.51
C CYS A 136 2.32 -21.60 14.11
N TRP A 137 2.93 -20.71 13.34
CA TRP A 137 3.55 -21.04 12.06
C TRP A 137 4.78 -21.91 12.27
N VAL A 138 4.87 -23.00 11.52
CA VAL A 138 6.04 -23.87 11.46
C VAL A 138 6.39 -24.13 10.01
N PHE A 139 7.67 -24.38 9.76
CA PHE A 139 8.19 -24.65 8.44
C PHE A 139 8.51 -26.14 8.30
N GLY A 140 8.21 -26.71 7.14
CA GLY A 140 8.45 -28.13 6.85
C GLY A 140 9.88 -28.44 6.45
N LYS A 141 10.10 -29.69 6.03
CA LYS A 141 11.42 -30.23 5.66
C LYS A 141 12.19 -29.34 4.67
N ASP A 142 11.53 -28.78 3.65
CA ASP A 142 12.21 -28.03 2.57
C ASP A 142 12.87 -26.76 3.12
N SER A 143 12.22 -26.11 4.09
CA SER A 143 12.78 -24.98 4.82
C SER A 143 13.89 -25.41 5.77
N ILE A 144 13.77 -26.58 6.41
CA ILE A 144 14.82 -27.13 7.28
C ILE A 144 16.09 -27.41 6.45
N GLU A 145 15.96 -28.06 5.29
CA GLU A 145 17.06 -28.26 4.35
C GLU A 145 17.67 -26.92 3.92
N GLY A 146 16.81 -25.94 3.63
CA GLY A 146 17.22 -24.59 3.24
C GLY A 146 17.93 -23.77 4.33
N ILE A 147 17.89 -24.18 5.61
CA ILE A 147 18.63 -23.48 6.68
C ILE A 147 19.93 -24.19 7.09
N LEU A 148 20.15 -25.44 6.68
CA LEU A 148 21.40 -26.14 6.94
C LEU A 148 22.57 -25.47 6.21
N GLY A 149 23.75 -25.50 6.83
CA GLY A 149 24.94 -24.80 6.33
C GLY A 149 24.96 -23.28 6.53
N LYS A 150 23.89 -22.68 7.06
CA LYS A 150 23.78 -21.22 7.28
C LYS A 150 24.12 -20.83 8.70
N THR A 151 24.51 -19.57 8.89
CA THR A 151 24.52 -18.96 10.23
C THR A 151 23.09 -18.80 10.76
N PRO A 152 22.87 -18.67 12.09
CA PRO A 152 21.51 -18.51 12.62
C PRO A 152 20.75 -17.32 12.03
N ILE A 153 21.45 -16.21 11.77
CA ILE A 153 20.83 -15.03 11.16
C ILE A 153 20.43 -15.27 9.70
N GLU A 154 21.29 -15.89 8.89
CA GLU A 154 20.98 -16.24 7.50
C GLU A 154 19.85 -17.25 7.42
N ALA A 155 19.83 -18.21 8.35
CA ALA A 155 18.76 -19.19 8.48
C ALA A 155 17.42 -18.53 8.81
N MET A 156 17.39 -17.59 9.76
CA MET A 156 16.19 -16.82 10.08
C MET A 156 15.72 -15.99 8.88
N ILE A 157 16.61 -15.26 8.20
CA ILE A 157 16.25 -14.51 6.98
C ILE A 157 15.70 -15.45 5.91
N SER A 158 16.32 -16.62 5.75
CA SER A 158 15.86 -17.65 4.81
C SER A 158 14.50 -18.23 5.18
N ALA A 159 14.13 -18.22 6.46
CA ALA A 159 12.81 -18.62 6.96
C ALA A 159 11.77 -17.48 6.91
N GLY A 160 12.08 -16.35 6.25
CA GLY A 160 11.14 -15.25 6.01
C GLY A 160 11.22 -14.09 7.01
N PHE A 161 12.16 -14.11 7.96
CA PHE A 161 12.29 -13.01 8.91
C PHE A 161 12.94 -11.78 8.27
N SER A 162 12.30 -10.61 8.45
CA SER A 162 12.88 -9.35 7.98
C SER A 162 14.01 -8.90 8.91
N LYS A 163 15.07 -8.34 8.32
CA LYS A 163 16.22 -7.80 9.09
C LYS A 163 15.79 -6.72 10.09
N LEU A 164 14.82 -5.88 9.71
CA LEU A 164 14.25 -4.85 10.57
C LEU A 164 13.63 -5.46 11.82
N TRP A 165 12.85 -6.52 11.64
CA TRP A 165 12.17 -7.19 12.73
C TRP A 165 13.15 -7.86 13.70
N LEU A 166 14.18 -8.53 13.17
CA LEU A 166 15.27 -9.09 13.98
C LEU A 166 15.99 -8.01 14.81
N ARG A 167 16.18 -6.80 14.26
CA ARG A 167 16.80 -5.67 15.01
C ARG A 167 15.93 -5.21 16.16
N ASN A 168 14.64 -5.01 15.92
CA ASN A 168 13.70 -4.55 16.96
C ASN A 168 13.68 -5.53 18.15
N TRP A 169 13.72 -6.82 17.86
CA TRP A 169 13.76 -7.85 18.90
C TRP A 169 15.06 -7.89 19.67
N LEU A 170 16.19 -7.71 18.98
CA LEU A 170 17.47 -7.57 19.66
C LEU A 170 17.53 -6.33 20.55
N SER A 171 16.96 -5.20 20.13
CA SER A 171 16.87 -4.01 20.98
C SER A 171 15.96 -4.22 22.19
N ASP A 172 14.95 -5.10 22.07
CA ASP A 172 14.07 -5.49 23.17
C ASP A 172 14.71 -6.54 24.11
N GLY A 173 15.95 -6.95 23.84
CA GLY A 173 16.70 -7.93 24.63
C GLY A 173 16.19 -9.37 24.46
N GLU A 174 15.52 -9.67 23.35
CA GLU A 174 14.99 -11.01 23.07
C GLU A 174 16.10 -11.97 22.60
N GLN A 175 15.95 -13.24 22.99
CA GLN A 175 16.78 -14.34 22.53
C GLN A 175 16.01 -15.22 21.55
N HIS A 176 16.75 -15.91 20.70
CA HIS A 176 16.20 -16.72 19.63
C HIS A 176 16.58 -18.18 19.83
N ARG A 177 15.69 -19.06 19.41
CA ARG A 177 15.92 -20.50 19.42
C ARG A 177 15.35 -21.15 18.17
N LEU A 178 16.05 -22.14 17.64
CA LEU A 178 15.52 -23.04 16.64
C LEU A 178 14.88 -24.21 17.40
N ILE A 179 13.61 -24.48 17.12
CA ILE A 179 12.86 -25.60 17.66
C ILE A 179 12.59 -26.55 16.52
N LEU A 180 12.93 -27.83 16.69
CA LEU A 180 12.56 -28.91 15.79
C LEU A 180 11.72 -29.92 16.56
N MET A 181 10.63 -30.39 15.95
CA MET A 181 9.75 -31.37 16.58
C MET A 181 9.15 -32.31 15.54
N PRO A 182 8.90 -33.57 15.90
CA PRO A 182 7.95 -34.41 15.18
C PRO A 182 6.56 -33.77 15.30
N SER A 183 5.83 -33.67 14.19
CA SER A 183 4.44 -33.22 14.20
C SER A 183 3.54 -34.24 13.53
N PRO A 184 2.51 -34.75 14.23
CA PRO A 184 1.51 -35.62 13.61
C PRO A 184 0.84 -34.90 12.46
N LYS A 185 0.57 -35.61 11.35
CA LYS A 185 -0.12 -35.05 10.17
C LYS A 185 -1.48 -34.42 10.51
N GLU A 186 -2.12 -34.91 11.57
CA GLU A 186 -3.43 -34.43 12.04
C GLU A 186 -3.36 -33.09 12.79
N GLU A 187 -2.19 -32.73 13.32
CA GLU A 187 -1.98 -31.48 14.06
C GLU A 187 -1.27 -30.41 13.24
N CYS A 188 -0.56 -30.82 12.19
CA CYS A 188 0.19 -29.98 11.27
C CYS A 188 -0.56 -29.81 9.97
N VAL A 189 -1.31 -28.73 9.84
CA VAL A 189 -2.10 -28.47 8.64
C VAL A 189 -1.40 -27.45 7.75
N PRO A 190 -1.43 -27.61 6.41
CA PRO A 190 -0.94 -26.58 5.50
C PRO A 190 -1.65 -25.25 5.74
N GLY A 191 -0.91 -24.14 5.62
CA GLY A 191 -1.43 -22.77 5.76
C GLY A 191 -2.32 -22.33 4.61
N THR A 192 -3.42 -23.04 4.35
CA THR A 192 -4.46 -22.59 3.41
C THR A 192 -5.49 -21.75 4.14
N TRP A 193 -6.24 -20.93 3.41
CA TRP A 193 -7.35 -20.17 3.99
C TRP A 193 -8.38 -21.05 4.68
N ASP A 194 -8.73 -22.19 4.09
CA ASP A 194 -9.72 -23.11 4.63
C ASP A 194 -9.23 -23.76 5.94
N HIS A 195 -8.00 -24.27 5.97
CA HIS A 195 -7.43 -24.84 7.19
C HIS A 195 -7.27 -23.80 8.31
N ILE A 196 -6.94 -22.55 7.96
CA ILE A 196 -6.90 -21.46 8.95
C ILE A 196 -8.27 -21.24 9.56
N MET A 197 -9.34 -21.25 8.76
CA MET A 197 -10.70 -21.10 9.29
C MET A 197 -11.09 -22.27 10.19
N ASP A 198 -10.74 -23.51 9.82
CA ASP A 198 -10.97 -24.68 10.65
C ASP A 198 -10.23 -24.58 12.00
N LEU A 199 -8.96 -24.14 11.97
CA LEU A 199 -8.17 -23.90 13.17
C LEU A 199 -8.73 -22.76 14.02
N ILE A 200 -9.25 -21.69 13.41
CA ILE A 200 -9.91 -20.59 14.13
C ILE A 200 -11.15 -21.13 14.85
N ARG A 201 -12.01 -21.89 14.16
CA ARG A 201 -13.19 -22.51 14.78
C ARG A 201 -12.81 -23.40 15.95
N LYS A 202 -11.79 -24.25 15.78
CA LYS A 202 -11.33 -25.21 16.78
C LYS A 202 -10.67 -24.56 18.00
N HIS A 203 -9.78 -23.60 17.79
CA HIS A 203 -8.92 -23.07 18.85
C HIS A 203 -9.37 -21.71 19.38
N TYR A 204 -9.88 -20.83 18.52
CA TYR A 204 -10.38 -19.53 18.93
C TYR A 204 -11.88 -19.52 19.29
N GLY A 205 -12.63 -20.50 18.79
CA GLY A 205 -14.02 -20.76 19.15
C GLY A 205 -15.02 -20.38 18.04
N LEU A 206 -16.23 -20.94 18.14
CA LEU A 206 -17.27 -20.82 17.12
C LEU A 206 -17.65 -19.35 16.85
N HIS A 207 -17.83 -18.53 17.88
CA HIS A 207 -18.27 -17.14 17.70
C HIS A 207 -17.27 -16.25 16.97
N LEU A 208 -15.97 -16.44 17.18
CA LEU A 208 -14.96 -15.69 16.42
C LEU A 208 -14.94 -16.14 14.96
N TRP A 209 -15.08 -17.45 14.73
CA TRP A 209 -15.21 -18.00 13.39
C TRP A 209 -16.45 -17.46 12.68
N GLU A 210 -17.62 -17.41 13.32
CA GLU A 210 -18.86 -16.87 12.74
C GLU A 210 -18.73 -15.42 12.28
N LYS A 211 -17.90 -14.62 12.98
CA LYS A 211 -17.59 -13.24 12.58
C LYS A 211 -16.63 -13.14 11.39
N LEU A 212 -15.74 -14.11 11.20
CA LEU A 212 -14.68 -14.07 10.20
C LEU A 212 -15.03 -14.83 8.92
N TYR A 213 -15.74 -15.94 9.05
CA TYR A 213 -16.08 -16.84 7.95
C TYR A 213 -16.82 -16.17 6.78
N PRO A 214 -17.74 -15.21 6.99
CA PRO A 214 -18.39 -14.50 5.89
C PRO A 214 -17.41 -13.81 4.92
N PHE A 215 -16.21 -13.46 5.38
CA PHE A 215 -15.18 -12.80 4.58
C PHE A 215 -14.21 -13.78 3.89
N LEU A 216 -14.38 -15.10 4.04
CA LEU A 216 -13.42 -16.10 3.55
C LEU A 216 -13.17 -15.98 2.05
N GLU A 217 -14.23 -15.88 1.24
CA GLU A 217 -14.09 -15.77 -0.20
C GLU A 217 -13.44 -14.46 -0.63
N GLU A 218 -13.81 -13.33 -0.01
CA GLU A 218 -13.15 -12.04 -0.26
C GLU A 218 -11.67 -12.06 0.15
N LEU A 219 -11.30 -12.72 1.25
CA LEU A 219 -9.90 -12.89 1.67
C LEU A 219 -9.09 -13.76 0.69
N LYS A 220 -9.73 -14.71 0.00
CA LYS A 220 -9.09 -15.55 -1.03
C LYS A 220 -8.84 -14.76 -2.32
N THR A 221 -9.78 -13.91 -2.72
CA THR A 221 -9.76 -13.25 -4.03
C THR A 221 -9.21 -11.83 -4.01
N THR A 222 -9.19 -11.17 -2.85
CA THR A 222 -8.77 -9.76 -2.74
C THR A 222 -7.33 -9.67 -2.28
N HIS A 223 -6.50 -8.97 -3.06
CA HIS A 223 -5.10 -8.77 -2.70
C HIS A 223 -4.99 -7.86 -1.46
N ILE A 224 -3.99 -8.10 -0.59
CA ILE A 224 -3.86 -7.31 0.65
C ILE A 224 -3.73 -5.80 0.37
N LYS A 225 -3.10 -5.40 -0.74
CA LYS A 225 -3.00 -3.98 -1.14
C LYS A 225 -4.35 -3.33 -1.45
N ASP A 226 -5.38 -4.11 -1.77
CA ASP A 226 -6.72 -3.56 -1.97
C ASP A 226 -7.46 -3.38 -0.64
N ILE A 227 -7.17 -4.24 0.34
CA ILE A 227 -7.73 -4.21 1.70
C ILE A 227 -7.03 -3.16 2.56
N ASP A 228 -5.69 -3.16 2.55
CA ASP A 228 -4.80 -2.27 3.31
C ASP A 228 -3.82 -1.57 2.34
N PRO A 229 -4.31 -0.59 1.56
CA PRO A 229 -3.52 0.06 0.50
C PRO A 229 -2.33 0.86 1.02
N THR A 230 -2.36 1.23 2.30
CA THR A 230 -1.35 2.10 2.91
C THR A 230 -0.26 1.33 3.64
N GLY A 231 -0.46 0.00 3.81
CA GLY A 231 0.43 -0.87 4.57
C GLY A 231 0.31 -0.67 6.08
N ARG A 232 -0.86 -0.21 6.55
CA ARG A 232 -1.15 0.12 7.94
C ARG A 232 -1.02 -1.09 8.86
N LEU A 233 -1.55 -2.24 8.46
CA LEU A 233 -1.48 -3.49 9.24
C LEU A 233 -0.03 -3.92 9.44
N ARG A 234 0.78 -3.84 8.37
CA ARG A 234 2.21 -4.15 8.43
C ARG A 234 2.94 -3.19 9.37
N TYR A 235 2.69 -1.88 9.24
CA TYR A 235 3.29 -0.88 10.12
C TYR A 235 3.00 -1.18 11.59
N ILE A 236 1.75 -1.48 11.95
CA ILE A 236 1.35 -1.80 13.33
C ILE A 236 2.07 -3.07 13.81
N ALA A 237 2.16 -4.11 12.97
CA ALA A 237 2.83 -5.36 13.31
C ALA A 237 4.34 -5.21 13.58
N GLU A 238 4.98 -4.21 12.97
CA GLU A 238 6.41 -3.88 13.10
C GLU A 238 6.73 -2.92 14.26
N LEU A 239 5.71 -2.37 14.96
CA LEU A 239 5.89 -1.58 16.18
C LEU A 239 6.55 -2.40 17.30
N SER A 240 7.10 -1.69 18.31
CA SER A 240 7.57 -2.32 19.54
C SER A 240 6.43 -3.14 20.18
N THR A 241 6.76 -4.19 20.94
CA THR A 241 5.72 -5.04 21.56
C THR A 241 4.74 -4.22 22.41
N LYS A 242 5.23 -3.20 23.12
CA LYS A 242 4.43 -2.29 23.94
C LYS A 242 3.49 -1.44 23.08
N ASP A 243 4.02 -0.76 22.07
CA ASP A 243 3.24 0.17 21.24
C ASP A 243 2.26 -0.57 20.35
N ARG A 244 2.65 -1.74 19.85
CA ARG A 244 1.81 -2.64 19.05
C ARG A 244 0.54 -3.03 19.81
N TYR A 245 0.65 -3.51 21.04
CA TYR A 245 -0.51 -3.93 21.83
C TYR A 245 -1.35 -2.76 22.36
N ALA A 246 -0.74 -1.58 22.51
CA ALA A 246 -1.47 -0.36 22.84
C ALA A 246 -2.20 0.25 21.63
N HIS A 247 -1.96 -0.24 20.40
CA HIS A 247 -2.48 0.39 19.20
C HIS A 247 -3.98 0.11 18.99
N ASP A 248 -4.76 1.16 18.75
CA ASP A 248 -6.22 1.12 18.54
C ASP A 248 -6.67 0.34 17.30
N GLU A 249 -5.76 -0.07 16.44
CA GLU A 249 -6.01 -0.94 15.27
C GLU A 249 -5.25 -2.29 15.34
N TYR A 250 -4.65 -2.64 16.47
CA TYR A 250 -4.11 -4.00 16.65
C TYR A 250 -5.24 -4.96 17.01
N TYR A 251 -5.46 -6.02 16.22
CA TYR A 251 -6.64 -6.88 16.31
C TYR A 251 -6.35 -8.16 17.11
N THR A 252 -6.69 -8.15 18.40
CA THR A 252 -6.75 -9.36 19.24
C THR A 252 -8.12 -10.05 19.09
N PRO A 253 -8.26 -11.32 19.52
CA PRO A 253 -9.56 -12.00 19.54
C PRO A 253 -10.62 -11.20 20.32
N GLU A 254 -10.27 -10.72 21.52
CA GLU A 254 -11.19 -10.00 22.41
C GLU A 254 -11.66 -8.70 21.77
N LYS A 255 -10.75 -7.98 21.10
CA LYS A 255 -11.10 -6.75 20.41
C LYS A 255 -12.04 -6.98 19.24
N LEU A 256 -11.77 -7.98 18.41
CA LEU A 256 -12.63 -8.29 17.27
C LEU A 256 -14.04 -8.70 17.75
N MET A 257 -14.11 -9.47 18.85
CA MET A 257 -15.37 -9.83 19.48
C MET A 257 -16.11 -8.64 20.09
N GLY A 258 -15.37 -7.65 20.62
CA GLY A 258 -15.91 -6.46 21.27
C GLY A 258 -16.26 -5.29 20.33
N LEU A 259 -16.05 -5.42 19.02
CA LEU A 259 -16.48 -4.41 18.06
C LEU A 259 -18.00 -4.23 18.13
N LYS A 260 -18.42 -2.97 18.31
CA LYS A 260 -19.85 -2.61 18.37
C LYS A 260 -20.47 -2.52 17.00
N GLN A 261 -19.67 -2.15 16.01
CA GLN A 261 -20.03 -2.19 14.59
C GLN A 261 -19.90 -3.60 14.02
N GLU A 262 -20.49 -3.82 12.86
CA GLU A 262 -20.25 -5.02 12.07
C GLU A 262 -18.76 -5.12 11.70
N VAL A 263 -18.23 -6.34 11.71
CA VAL A 263 -16.87 -6.62 11.27
C VAL A 263 -16.78 -6.29 9.78
N THR A 264 -15.72 -5.62 9.37
CA THR A 264 -15.41 -5.35 7.97
C THR A 264 -14.33 -6.30 7.44
N LEU A 265 -14.15 -6.34 6.11
CA LEU A 265 -13.04 -7.08 5.49
C LEU A 265 -11.66 -6.63 6.02
N TYR A 266 -11.49 -5.33 6.30
CA TYR A 266 -10.26 -4.80 6.91
C TYR A 266 -10.06 -5.32 8.33
N ASP A 267 -11.11 -5.37 9.16
CA ASP A 267 -11.03 -5.92 10.52
C ASP A 267 -10.66 -7.42 10.48
N ALA A 268 -11.30 -8.18 9.59
CA ALA A 268 -11.02 -9.60 9.39
C ALA A 268 -9.57 -9.82 8.94
N ARG A 269 -9.10 -9.07 7.94
CA ARG A 269 -7.70 -9.13 7.49
C ARG A 269 -6.73 -8.70 8.59
N GLY A 270 -7.09 -7.67 9.36
CA GLY A 270 -6.33 -7.19 10.51
C GLY A 270 -6.15 -8.26 11.57
N PHE A 271 -7.19 -9.03 11.88
CA PHE A 271 -7.08 -10.19 12.78
C PHE A 271 -6.15 -11.28 12.22
N MET A 272 -6.33 -11.64 10.94
CA MET A 272 -5.46 -12.62 10.26
C MET A 272 -4.00 -12.17 10.30
N PHE A 273 -3.73 -10.88 10.07
CA PHE A 273 -2.39 -10.32 10.06
C PHE A 273 -1.78 -10.27 11.48
N HIS A 274 -2.48 -9.67 12.44
CA HIS A 274 -1.96 -9.35 13.77
C HIS A 274 -1.94 -10.54 14.72
N THR A 275 -2.97 -11.38 14.71
CA THR A 275 -3.13 -12.50 15.65
C THR A 275 -2.62 -13.80 15.06
N ILE A 276 -3.03 -14.15 13.83
CA ILE A 276 -2.62 -15.41 13.21
C ILE A 276 -1.19 -15.30 12.65
N GLY A 277 -0.84 -14.15 12.07
CA GLY A 277 0.46 -13.91 11.42
C GLY A 277 0.42 -14.08 9.89
N CYS A 278 -0.75 -13.94 9.28
CA CYS A 278 -0.94 -13.95 7.82
C CYS A 278 -0.43 -12.63 7.22
N SER A 279 0.90 -12.51 7.07
CA SER A 279 1.57 -11.31 6.58
C SER A 279 1.18 -10.95 5.14
N GLN A 280 1.75 -9.89 4.57
CA GLN A 280 1.58 -9.52 3.17
C GLN A 280 2.07 -10.58 2.17
N LEU A 281 2.94 -11.50 2.61
CA LEU A 281 3.43 -12.60 1.79
C LEU A 281 2.47 -13.79 1.77
N PHE A 282 1.49 -13.81 2.68
CA PHE A 282 0.52 -14.89 2.80
C PHE A 282 -0.58 -14.77 1.74
N ILE A 283 -0.61 -15.75 0.84
CA ILE A 283 -1.61 -15.86 -0.23
C ILE A 283 -2.65 -16.97 0.03
N GLY A 284 -2.52 -17.71 1.13
CA GLY A 284 -3.49 -18.73 1.56
C GLY A 284 -3.64 -19.96 0.68
N ARG A 285 -2.56 -20.31 -0.04
CA ARG A 285 -2.47 -21.54 -0.84
C ARG A 285 -1.65 -22.66 -0.17
N GLY A 286 -1.21 -22.46 1.07
CA GLY A 286 -0.32 -23.41 1.77
C GLY A 286 1.17 -23.22 1.47
N TYR A 287 1.54 -22.20 0.68
CA TYR A 287 2.92 -21.90 0.32
C TYR A 287 3.27 -20.46 0.69
N ALA A 288 4.49 -20.26 1.19
CA ALA A 288 5.11 -18.94 1.29
C ALA A 288 5.73 -18.53 -0.06
N ARG A 289 5.58 -17.26 -0.40
CA ARG A 289 6.41 -16.61 -1.41
C ARG A 289 7.70 -16.14 -0.77
N ASP A 290 8.83 -16.42 -1.39
CA ASP A 290 10.06 -15.73 -1.02
C ASP A 290 9.96 -14.22 -1.39
N PRO A 291 10.85 -13.37 -0.86
CA PRO A 291 10.86 -11.95 -1.23
C PRO A 291 11.08 -11.66 -2.71
N ASN A 292 11.56 -12.64 -3.48
CA ASN A 292 11.80 -12.54 -4.92
C ASN A 292 10.60 -13.02 -5.76
N GLY A 293 9.51 -13.46 -5.13
CA GLY A 293 8.31 -13.96 -5.80
C GLY A 293 8.40 -15.40 -6.28
N SER A 294 9.47 -16.14 -5.98
CA SER A 294 9.54 -17.58 -6.26
C SER A 294 8.78 -18.37 -5.18
N THR A 295 7.91 -19.30 -5.59
CA THR A 295 7.30 -20.32 -4.73
C THR A 295 8.21 -21.57 -4.77
N ASP A 296 8.40 -22.36 -3.72
CA ASP A 296 7.42 -23.34 -3.21
C ASP A 296 7.81 -23.84 -1.80
N ARG A 297 7.74 -23.00 -0.76
CA ARG A 297 7.94 -23.52 0.61
C ARG A 297 6.61 -23.73 1.28
N VAL A 298 6.31 -24.99 1.60
CA VAL A 298 5.10 -25.33 2.34
C VAL A 298 5.22 -24.82 3.77
N GLU A 299 4.27 -23.98 4.15
CA GLU A 299 4.12 -23.50 5.53
C GLU A 299 2.96 -24.21 6.19
N TYR A 300 3.11 -24.48 7.48
CA TYR A 300 2.13 -25.20 8.26
C TYR A 300 1.76 -24.41 9.51
N LEU A 301 0.59 -24.73 10.05
CA LEU A 301 0.13 -24.23 11.34
C LEU A 301 -0.06 -25.41 12.29
N ILE A 302 0.36 -25.19 13.54
CA ILE A 302 0.10 -26.10 14.66
C ILE A 302 -0.49 -25.31 15.84
N PRO A 303 -1.16 -25.97 16.80
CA PRO A 303 -1.56 -25.33 18.05
C PRO A 303 -0.35 -24.76 18.82
N ASN A 304 -0.50 -23.58 19.39
CA ASN A 304 0.51 -23.00 20.27
C ASN A 304 0.55 -23.77 21.60
N ARG A 305 1.68 -24.40 21.91
CA ARG A 305 1.85 -25.30 23.06
C ARG A 305 3.11 -24.97 23.84
N LYS A 306 3.16 -25.43 25.09
CA LYS A 306 4.36 -25.38 25.93
C LYS A 306 5.39 -26.39 25.40
N PHE A 307 6.68 -26.04 25.42
CA PHE A 307 7.73 -26.93 24.92
C PHE A 307 7.71 -28.31 25.57
N GLY A 308 7.59 -28.37 26.90
CA GLY A 308 7.55 -29.63 27.66
C GLY A 308 6.35 -30.53 27.36
N SER A 309 5.34 -30.03 26.63
CA SER A 309 4.16 -30.81 26.23
C SER A 309 4.28 -31.41 24.83
N ILE A 310 5.40 -31.20 24.12
CA ILE A 310 5.60 -31.66 22.74
C ILE A 310 6.64 -32.80 22.75
N PRO A 311 6.21 -34.06 22.58
CA PRO A 311 7.13 -35.21 22.57
C PRO A 311 8.17 -35.10 21.45
N GLY A 312 9.43 -35.38 21.77
CA GLY A 312 10.53 -35.37 20.80
C GLY A 312 10.97 -33.98 20.33
N LEU A 313 10.45 -32.90 20.95
CA LEU A 313 10.93 -31.55 20.69
C LEU A 313 12.40 -31.40 21.13
N VAL A 314 13.21 -30.83 20.25
CA VAL A 314 14.59 -30.42 20.53
C VAL A 314 14.70 -28.92 20.22
N GLN A 315 15.41 -28.19 21.07
CA GLN A 315 15.64 -26.76 20.88
C GLN A 315 17.14 -26.44 20.93
N GLN A 316 17.55 -25.48 20.10
CA GLN A 316 18.87 -24.89 20.11
C GLN A 316 18.73 -23.39 20.35
N GLU A 317 19.21 -22.92 21.50
CA GLU A 317 19.33 -21.49 21.75
C GLU A 317 20.56 -20.93 21.04
N PHE A 318 20.44 -19.75 20.46
CA PHE A 318 21.57 -19.07 19.84
C PHE A 318 21.47 -17.58 20.04
N SER A 319 22.63 -16.93 20.07
CA SER A 319 22.72 -15.48 20.10
C SER A 319 22.96 -14.97 18.69
N ILE A 320 22.22 -13.94 18.29
CA ILE A 320 22.55 -13.11 17.15
C ILE A 320 22.85 -11.71 17.67
N SER A 321 23.81 -11.03 17.06
CA SER A 321 24.20 -9.67 17.40
C SER A 321 23.66 -8.67 16.39
N ALA A 322 23.41 -7.44 16.83
CA ALA A 322 23.04 -6.36 15.92
C ALA A 322 24.10 -6.16 14.83
N ASN A 323 25.38 -6.39 15.15
CA ASN A 323 26.50 -6.32 14.21
C ASN A 323 26.41 -7.37 13.10
N GLU A 324 25.99 -8.60 13.40
CA GLU A 324 25.73 -9.62 12.37
C GLU A 324 24.57 -9.20 11.44
N ILE A 325 23.53 -8.56 11.99
CA ILE A 325 22.44 -7.99 11.16
C ILE A 325 22.95 -6.79 10.34
N HIS A 326 23.87 -5.99 10.87
CA HIS A 326 24.45 -4.82 10.19
C HIS A 326 25.40 -5.21 9.07
N GLY A 327 26.19 -6.28 9.25
CA GLY A 327 27.03 -6.86 8.21
C GLY A 327 26.23 -7.30 6.98
N LEU A 328 24.93 -7.60 7.16
CA LEU A 328 24.00 -7.95 6.09
C LEU A 328 23.20 -6.74 5.53
N HIS A 329 23.19 -5.56 6.16
CA HIS A 329 22.81 -4.25 5.56
C HIS A 329 22.92 -3.07 6.56
N LEU A 330 23.60 -1.99 6.15
CA LEU A 330 23.86 -0.74 6.88
C LEU A 330 22.63 0.17 7.13
N GLY A 331 21.72 -0.12 8.06
CA GLY A 331 20.59 0.81 8.30
C GLY A 331 19.98 0.80 9.69
N LYS A 332 20.07 1.92 10.40
CA LYS A 332 19.24 2.27 11.57
C LYS A 332 17.75 2.19 11.20
N VAL A 333 16.89 1.79 12.15
CA VAL A 333 15.43 1.96 12.01
C VAL A 333 15.13 3.45 12.05
N LEU A 334 14.58 3.97 10.97
CA LEU A 334 14.32 5.40 10.82
C LEU A 334 12.94 5.73 11.41
N SER A 335 12.86 6.78 12.22
CA SER A 335 11.60 7.41 12.63
C SER A 335 10.79 7.88 11.42
N LYS A 336 9.51 8.19 11.61
CA LYS A 336 8.64 8.74 10.56
C LYS A 336 9.27 9.94 9.84
N HIS A 337 9.79 10.91 10.59
CA HIS A 337 10.52 12.05 10.03
C HIS A 337 11.82 11.64 9.34
N GLU A 338 12.64 10.80 9.98
CA GLU A 338 13.91 10.33 9.40
C GLU A 338 13.70 9.59 8.07
N ARG A 339 12.58 8.90 7.91
CA ARG A 339 12.18 8.25 6.65
C ARG A 339 11.84 9.27 5.56
N CYS A 340 11.09 10.33 5.90
CA CYS A 340 10.82 11.42 4.97
C CYS A 340 12.11 12.12 4.52
N VAL A 341 13.02 12.40 5.47
CA VAL A 341 14.34 13.01 5.18
C VAL A 341 15.18 12.08 4.28
N ALA A 342 15.22 10.78 4.61
CA ALA A 342 15.95 9.79 3.81
C ALA A 342 15.42 9.71 2.37
N LEU A 343 14.10 9.70 2.19
CA LEU A 343 13.46 9.69 0.87
C LEU A 343 13.76 10.98 0.08
N ALA A 344 13.65 12.15 0.73
CA ALA A 344 13.98 13.42 0.09
C ALA A 344 15.44 13.45 -0.40
N LYS A 345 16.37 12.93 0.42
CA LYS A 345 17.78 12.78 0.06
C LYS A 345 18.00 11.79 -1.08
N ILE A 346 17.37 10.62 -1.03
CA ILE A 346 17.47 9.60 -2.11
C ILE A 346 16.95 10.18 -3.43
N PHE A 347 15.84 10.92 -3.38
CA PHE A 347 15.26 11.58 -4.54
C PHE A 347 16.19 12.67 -5.11
N SER A 348 16.74 13.54 -4.25
CA SER A 348 17.64 14.61 -4.70
C SER A 348 18.96 14.08 -5.28
N GLU A 349 19.46 12.97 -4.73
CA GLU A 349 20.65 12.26 -5.22
C GLU A 349 20.37 11.36 -6.43
N ARG A 350 19.10 11.26 -6.87
CA ARG A 350 18.66 10.37 -7.98
C ARG A 350 19.09 8.92 -7.78
N LYS A 351 19.00 8.43 -6.55
CA LYS A 351 19.29 7.02 -6.24
C LYS A 351 18.01 6.20 -6.36
N ALA A 352 18.10 5.07 -7.03
CA ALA A 352 17.03 4.09 -7.03
C ALA A 352 16.85 3.54 -5.61
N LEU A 353 15.59 3.35 -5.21
CA LEU A 353 15.28 2.68 -3.97
C LEU A 353 15.32 1.16 -4.21
N ARG A 354 15.89 0.40 -3.29
CA ARG A 354 15.86 -1.07 -3.41
C ARG A 354 14.41 -1.57 -3.38
N PRO A 355 14.06 -2.62 -4.16
CA PRO A 355 12.71 -3.18 -4.15
C PRO A 355 12.23 -3.62 -2.75
N ASP A 356 13.15 -4.12 -1.93
CA ASP A 356 12.90 -4.60 -0.56
C ASP A 356 12.82 -3.49 0.49
N SER A 357 13.03 -2.23 0.09
CA SER A 357 13.08 -1.12 1.05
C SER A 357 11.69 -0.78 1.58
N THR A 358 11.58 -0.70 2.89
CA THR A 358 10.37 -0.28 3.58
C THR A 358 10.30 1.22 3.81
N VAL A 359 11.33 1.99 3.43
CA VAL A 359 11.47 3.40 3.81
C VAL A 359 10.31 4.28 3.33
N ALA A 360 9.57 3.87 2.30
CA ALA A 360 8.38 4.58 1.78
C ALA A 360 7.02 4.11 2.34
N GLU A 361 6.94 3.01 3.08
CA GLU A 361 5.66 2.44 3.58
C GLU A 361 4.97 3.30 4.65
N GLY A 362 3.72 3.71 4.45
CA GLY A 362 3.07 4.68 5.34
C GLY A 362 3.63 6.10 5.24
N ILE A 363 4.38 6.42 4.17
CA ILE A 363 4.71 7.79 3.75
C ILE A 363 3.84 8.13 2.55
N VAL A 364 3.30 9.34 2.53
CA VAL A 364 2.62 9.93 1.39
C VAL A 364 3.42 11.11 0.88
N GLY A 365 3.20 11.48 -0.38
CA GLY A 365 3.85 12.64 -0.97
C GLY A 365 3.01 13.35 -2.00
N ARG A 366 3.47 14.56 -2.34
CA ARG A 366 2.86 15.39 -3.39
C ARG A 366 3.90 16.30 -4.02
N PHE A 367 3.82 16.48 -5.34
CA PHE A 367 4.45 17.61 -6.00
C PHE A 367 3.55 18.83 -5.90
N ILE A 368 4.04 19.87 -5.25
CA ILE A 368 3.39 21.18 -5.19
C ILE A 368 4.10 22.14 -6.13
N ARG A 369 3.38 23.12 -6.66
CA ARG A 369 3.89 24.05 -7.67
C ARG A 369 3.56 25.49 -7.31
N GLY A 370 4.45 26.42 -7.64
CA GLY A 370 4.31 27.81 -7.26
C GLY A 370 5.26 28.75 -8.00
N PHE A 371 4.88 30.04 -8.04
CA PHE A 371 5.71 31.12 -8.58
C PHE A 371 6.41 31.90 -7.47
N LYS A 372 5.85 31.87 -6.26
CA LYS A 372 6.29 32.63 -5.09
C LYS A 372 6.27 31.74 -3.85
N PRO A 373 7.02 32.09 -2.79
CA PRO A 373 7.06 31.32 -1.54
C PRO A 373 5.68 30.98 -0.95
N GLU A 374 4.72 31.90 -1.03
CA GLU A 374 3.38 31.75 -0.44
C GLU A 374 2.57 30.63 -1.12
N HIS A 375 2.86 30.32 -2.39
CA HIS A 375 2.21 29.22 -3.10
C HIS A 375 2.61 27.84 -2.54
N PHE A 376 3.67 27.80 -1.74
CA PHE A 376 4.16 26.60 -1.06
C PHE A 376 3.72 26.52 0.40
N GLU A 377 2.75 27.32 0.83
CA GLU A 377 2.23 27.26 2.21
C GLU A 377 1.27 26.09 2.45
N LYS A 378 0.58 25.63 1.40
CA LYS A 378 -0.41 24.54 1.46
C LYS A 378 -0.09 23.44 0.45
N LEU A 379 -0.65 22.24 0.66
CA LEU A 379 -0.52 21.12 -0.27
C LEU A 379 -1.11 21.45 -1.67
N VAL A 380 -2.09 22.32 -1.74
CA VAL A 380 -2.63 22.90 -2.98
C VAL A 380 -2.69 24.41 -2.81
N GLY A 381 -1.98 25.15 -3.67
CA GLY A 381 -2.01 26.62 -3.69
C GLY A 381 -3.32 27.21 -4.20
N GLU A 382 -4.29 26.38 -4.57
CA GLU A 382 -5.61 26.79 -5.04
C GLU A 382 -6.48 27.24 -3.86
N PRO A 383 -6.92 28.52 -3.77
CA PRO A 383 -7.68 29.00 -2.63
C PRO A 383 -9.04 28.30 -2.43
N SER A 384 -9.62 27.77 -3.51
CA SER A 384 -10.92 27.09 -3.47
C SER A 384 -10.86 25.60 -3.11
N SER A 385 -9.66 25.05 -2.95
CA SER A 385 -9.43 23.62 -2.73
C SER A 385 -9.25 23.33 -1.24
N ASN A 386 -10.20 22.61 -0.64
CA ASN A 386 -10.07 22.14 0.75
C ASN A 386 -9.46 20.73 0.83
N LEU A 387 -9.26 20.08 -0.31
CA LEU A 387 -8.66 18.75 -0.41
C LEU A 387 -7.40 18.78 -1.28
N ALA A 388 -6.54 17.78 -1.12
CA ALA A 388 -5.33 17.57 -1.90
C ALA A 388 -5.19 16.10 -2.28
N PHE A 389 -4.84 15.83 -3.54
CA PHE A 389 -4.40 14.51 -3.97
C PHE A 389 -2.98 14.24 -3.46
N VAL A 390 -2.73 13.05 -2.93
CA VAL A 390 -1.39 12.60 -2.55
C VAL A 390 -1.16 11.20 -3.08
N PHE A 391 0.10 10.86 -3.31
CA PHE A 391 0.49 9.52 -3.73
C PHE A 391 1.12 8.76 -2.56
N GLY A 392 0.89 7.45 -2.51
CA GLY A 392 1.40 6.58 -1.45
C GLY A 392 2.84 6.11 -1.66
N GLY A 393 3.32 5.30 -0.72
CA GLY A 393 4.68 4.75 -0.71
C GLY A 393 5.08 3.98 -1.97
N ASP A 394 4.15 3.24 -2.59
CA ASP A 394 4.43 2.50 -3.83
C ASP A 394 4.76 3.44 -5.00
N THR A 395 4.00 4.53 -5.13
CA THR A 395 4.29 5.56 -6.14
C THR A 395 5.60 6.27 -5.84
N ILE A 396 5.89 6.58 -4.57
CA ILE A 396 7.18 7.13 -4.14
C ILE A 396 8.32 6.21 -4.60
N LYS A 397 8.22 4.90 -4.31
CA LYS A 397 9.22 3.89 -4.73
C LYS A 397 9.43 3.94 -6.25
N SER A 398 8.35 4.00 -7.04
CA SER A 398 8.40 3.93 -8.50
C SER A 398 9.19 5.05 -9.18
N PHE A 399 9.28 6.24 -8.55
CA PHE A 399 10.02 7.36 -9.13
C PHE A 399 11.36 7.66 -8.43
N MET A 400 11.74 6.90 -7.40
CA MET A 400 13.08 7.01 -6.83
C MET A 400 14.13 6.63 -7.88
N GLY A 401 15.14 7.48 -8.07
CA GLY A 401 16.13 7.34 -9.14
C GLY A 401 15.80 8.12 -10.42
N LEU A 402 14.56 8.62 -10.55
CA LEU A 402 14.17 9.46 -11.68
C LEU A 402 14.58 10.92 -11.47
N THR A 403 14.66 11.67 -12.57
CA THR A 403 14.68 13.14 -12.49
C THR A 403 13.31 13.67 -12.05
N ALA A 404 13.24 14.89 -11.50
CA ALA A 404 11.96 15.49 -11.11
C ALA A 404 10.94 15.53 -12.25
N SER A 405 11.38 15.86 -13.48
CA SER A 405 10.50 15.86 -14.65
C SER A 405 10.00 14.46 -15.01
N CYS A 406 10.86 13.44 -14.96
CA CYS A 406 10.46 12.05 -15.20
C CYS A 406 9.49 11.55 -14.12
N ALA A 407 9.75 11.89 -12.84
CA ALA A 407 8.85 11.58 -11.74
C ALA A 407 7.46 12.21 -11.95
N MET A 408 7.39 13.49 -12.31
CA MET A 408 6.13 14.17 -12.62
C MET A 408 5.44 13.57 -13.86
N MET A 409 6.17 13.23 -14.93
CA MET A 409 5.58 12.55 -16.08
C MET A 409 4.97 11.20 -15.71
N SER A 410 5.61 10.45 -14.80
CA SER A 410 5.04 9.20 -14.26
C SER A 410 3.75 9.40 -13.46
N LEU A 411 3.49 10.63 -13.00
CA LEU A 411 2.26 11.04 -12.33
C LEU A 411 1.24 11.66 -13.30
N GLY A 412 1.43 11.45 -14.61
CA GLY A 412 0.49 11.89 -15.65
C GLY A 412 0.71 13.31 -16.19
N PHE A 413 1.75 14.03 -15.76
CA PHE A 413 2.08 15.34 -16.35
C PHE A 413 2.56 15.17 -17.80
N THR A 414 2.05 16.00 -18.72
CA THR A 414 2.57 16.02 -20.10
C THR A 414 3.91 16.74 -20.16
N LYS A 415 4.78 16.31 -21.09
CA LYS A 415 6.02 17.02 -21.41
C LYS A 415 5.72 18.47 -21.78
N GLU A 416 4.68 18.70 -22.56
CA GLU A 416 4.22 20.03 -23.00
C GLU A 416 3.84 20.91 -21.82
N SER A 417 3.10 20.36 -20.82
CA SER A 417 2.74 21.13 -19.62
C SER A 417 3.96 21.46 -18.76
N LEU A 418 4.92 20.53 -18.63
CA LEU A 418 6.13 20.78 -17.86
C LEU A 418 7.01 21.83 -18.54
N VAL A 419 7.10 21.81 -19.87
CA VAL A 419 7.79 22.85 -20.65
C VAL A 419 7.11 24.21 -20.46
N ALA A 420 5.78 24.28 -20.59
CA ALA A 420 5.02 25.52 -20.38
C ALA A 420 5.20 26.06 -18.95
N MET A 421 5.09 25.20 -17.93
CA MET A 421 5.32 25.59 -16.53
C MET A 421 6.74 26.14 -16.31
N ASN A 422 7.75 25.51 -16.90
CA ASN A 422 9.14 25.97 -16.81
C ASN A 422 9.35 27.32 -17.53
N GLN A 423 8.71 27.53 -18.69
CA GLN A 423 8.75 28.81 -19.41
C GLN A 423 8.12 29.94 -18.58
N MET A 424 7.04 29.64 -17.84
CA MET A 424 6.42 30.56 -16.89
C MET A 424 7.23 30.77 -15.59
N LYS A 425 8.44 30.19 -15.48
CA LYS A 425 9.28 30.22 -14.26
C LYS A 425 8.58 29.63 -13.03
N MET A 426 7.67 28.69 -13.24
CA MET A 426 7.03 27.96 -12.15
C MET A 426 8.02 26.95 -11.56
N THR A 427 8.08 26.89 -10.24
CA THR A 427 8.93 25.94 -9.51
C THR A 427 8.08 24.88 -8.83
N HIS A 428 8.69 23.73 -8.57
CA HIS A 428 8.04 22.58 -7.95
C HIS A 428 8.79 22.16 -6.68
N LYS A 429 8.06 21.69 -5.67
CA LYS A 429 8.62 21.04 -4.48
C LYS A 429 7.97 19.68 -4.30
N LEU A 430 8.77 18.68 -3.95
CA LEU A 430 8.28 17.40 -3.44
C LEU A 430 8.06 17.58 -1.93
N VAL A 431 6.84 17.35 -1.47
CA VAL A 431 6.50 17.33 -0.05
C VAL A 431 6.31 15.87 0.36
N LEU A 432 6.99 15.44 1.42
CA LEU A 432 6.87 14.10 1.97
C LEU A 432 6.43 14.18 3.41
N PHE A 433 5.45 13.37 3.81
CA PHE A 433 5.01 13.31 5.18
C PHE A 433 4.45 11.92 5.51
N PRO A 434 4.48 11.51 6.78
CA PRO A 434 3.85 10.26 7.19
C PRO A 434 2.35 10.34 6.94
N GLU A 435 1.76 9.23 6.55
CA GLU A 435 0.32 9.16 6.38
C GLU A 435 -0.40 9.60 7.66
N PRO A 436 -1.30 10.60 7.59
CA PRO A 436 -2.09 10.99 8.75
C PRO A 436 -3.13 9.89 9.05
N PRO A 437 -3.13 9.31 10.27
CA PRO A 437 -3.89 8.10 10.58
C PRO A 437 -5.43 8.24 10.52
N LYS A 438 -5.99 9.44 10.31
CA LYS A 438 -7.45 9.66 10.29
C LYS A 438 -7.97 10.41 9.06
N GLN A 439 -7.11 10.84 8.14
CA GLN A 439 -7.47 11.85 7.13
C GLN A 439 -7.02 11.51 5.71
N CYS A 440 -6.19 10.49 5.54
CA CYS A 440 -5.85 9.96 4.23
C CYS A 440 -6.90 8.93 3.83
N ARG A 441 -7.65 9.21 2.78
CA ARG A 441 -8.59 8.25 2.21
C ARG A 441 -8.18 7.92 0.80
N LYS A 442 -8.37 6.66 0.40
CA LYS A 442 -8.21 6.27 -0.99
C LYS A 442 -9.15 7.10 -1.85
N ALA A 443 -8.71 7.51 -3.03
CA ALA A 443 -9.45 8.45 -3.89
C ALA A 443 -10.60 7.73 -4.63
N LYS A 444 -11.52 7.10 -3.89
CA LYS A 444 -12.76 6.53 -4.40
C LYS A 444 -13.86 7.58 -4.42
N TRP A 445 -14.90 7.39 -5.24
CA TRP A 445 -16.05 8.29 -5.26
C TRP A 445 -16.73 8.45 -3.90
N ASP A 446 -16.94 7.35 -3.16
CA ASP A 446 -17.55 7.38 -1.83
C ASP A 446 -16.67 8.12 -0.82
N ASP A 447 -15.37 7.81 -0.81
CA ASP A 447 -14.40 8.45 0.07
C ASP A 447 -14.25 9.95 -0.23
N ALA A 448 -14.21 10.33 -1.51
CA ALA A 448 -14.18 11.72 -1.94
C ALA A 448 -15.46 12.45 -1.48
N MET A 449 -16.63 11.81 -1.54
CA MET A 449 -17.89 12.38 -1.11
C MET A 449 -17.96 12.56 0.42
N GLU A 450 -17.44 11.61 1.20
CA GLU A 450 -17.31 11.77 2.65
C GLU A 450 -16.32 12.89 3.02
N LEU A 451 -15.24 13.07 2.26
CA LEU A 451 -14.35 14.22 2.43
C LEU A 451 -15.03 15.55 2.05
N VAL A 452 -15.89 15.57 1.03
CA VAL A 452 -16.70 16.74 0.70
C VAL A 452 -17.60 17.13 1.87
N LYS A 453 -18.27 16.14 2.48
CA LYS A 453 -19.12 16.34 3.66
C LYS A 453 -18.36 16.91 4.86
N LEU A 454 -17.11 16.49 5.05
CA LEU A 454 -16.29 16.87 6.19
C LEU A 454 -15.64 18.25 6.02
N TYR A 455 -15.15 18.56 4.82
CA TYR A 455 -14.26 19.70 4.58
C TYR A 455 -14.88 20.84 3.77
N TYR A 456 -16.06 20.66 3.19
CA TYR A 456 -16.80 21.73 2.53
C TYR A 456 -18.08 22.06 3.29
N GLU A 457 -18.68 23.20 2.97
CA GLU A 457 -19.92 23.63 3.61
C GLU A 457 -21.05 22.59 3.38
N PRO A 458 -21.91 22.31 4.39
CA PRO A 458 -22.97 21.31 4.28
C PRO A 458 -23.90 21.49 3.08
N GLU A 459 -24.12 22.74 2.64
CA GLU A 459 -24.94 23.04 1.47
C GLU A 459 -24.31 22.55 0.16
N VAL A 460 -22.98 22.61 0.04
CA VAL A 460 -22.26 22.07 -1.13
C VAL A 460 -22.46 20.57 -1.20
N TYR A 461 -22.23 19.86 -0.09
CA TYR A 461 -22.47 18.41 0.01
C TYR A 461 -23.91 18.05 -0.37
N LYS A 462 -24.91 18.73 0.22
CA LYS A 462 -26.33 18.49 -0.06
C LYS A 462 -26.67 18.63 -1.55
N LYS A 463 -26.00 19.53 -2.27
CA LYS A 463 -26.23 19.77 -3.71
C LYS A 463 -25.50 18.79 -4.62
N VAL A 464 -24.31 18.30 -4.24
CA VAL A 464 -23.52 17.38 -5.08
C VAL A 464 -23.78 15.90 -4.78
N ALA A 465 -24.11 15.54 -3.54
CA ALA A 465 -24.34 14.15 -3.12
C ALA A 465 -25.41 13.40 -3.93
N PRO A 466 -26.54 14.02 -4.35
CA PRO A 466 -27.53 13.35 -5.19
C PRO A 466 -26.98 12.83 -6.53
N HIS A 467 -25.89 13.42 -7.02
CA HIS A 467 -25.26 13.06 -8.30
C HIS A 467 -24.25 11.92 -8.18
N LEU A 468 -23.95 11.42 -6.97
CA LEU A 468 -22.92 10.39 -6.75
C LEU A 468 -23.15 9.13 -7.59
N LYS A 469 -24.40 8.67 -7.69
CA LYS A 469 -24.73 7.47 -8.47
C LYS A 469 -24.41 7.66 -9.95
N GLU A 470 -24.72 8.83 -10.52
CA GLU A 470 -24.43 9.13 -11.92
C GLU A 470 -22.95 9.38 -12.17
N LEU A 471 -22.25 10.04 -11.24
CA LEU A 471 -20.79 10.24 -11.31
C LEU A 471 -20.01 8.92 -11.35
N LYS A 472 -20.52 7.86 -10.71
CA LYS A 472 -19.94 6.51 -10.76
C LYS A 472 -20.28 5.78 -12.05
N ALA A 473 -21.45 6.06 -12.64
CA ALA A 473 -22.00 5.28 -13.73
C ALA A 473 -21.58 5.79 -15.12
N LYS A 474 -21.25 7.08 -15.24
CA LYS A 474 -20.91 7.73 -16.51
C LYS A 474 -19.42 8.03 -16.59
N GLU A 475 -18.85 7.81 -17.77
CA GLU A 475 -17.49 8.26 -18.09
C GLU A 475 -17.42 9.79 -18.17
N TYR A 476 -16.20 10.33 -18.03
CA TYR A 476 -15.99 11.78 -18.11
C TYR A 476 -16.51 12.39 -19.41
N SER A 477 -16.24 11.75 -20.54
CA SER A 477 -16.63 12.16 -21.89
C SER A 477 -18.15 12.20 -22.08
N GLU A 478 -18.91 11.42 -21.32
CA GLU A 478 -20.38 11.45 -21.34
C GLU A 478 -20.94 12.66 -20.56
N ILE A 479 -20.21 13.16 -19.57
CA ILE A 479 -20.63 14.30 -18.75
C ILE A 479 -20.16 15.63 -19.36
N ASP A 480 -18.93 15.67 -19.88
CA ASP A 480 -18.30 16.85 -20.50
C ASP A 480 -17.75 16.51 -21.89
N PRO A 481 -18.62 16.28 -22.90
CA PRO A 481 -18.21 15.83 -24.24
C PRO A 481 -17.33 16.83 -24.98
N ASN A 482 -17.41 18.11 -24.63
CA ASN A 482 -16.63 19.18 -25.24
C ASN A 482 -15.36 19.54 -24.45
N PHE A 483 -15.06 18.81 -23.37
CA PHE A 483 -13.90 19.06 -22.50
C PHE A 483 -13.83 20.50 -21.96
N ALA A 484 -14.99 21.13 -21.75
CA ALA A 484 -15.09 22.51 -21.30
C ALA A 484 -14.48 22.70 -19.90
N LEU A 485 -14.59 21.71 -19.01
CA LEU A 485 -13.98 21.80 -17.67
C LEU A 485 -12.44 21.73 -17.77
N ARG A 486 -11.92 20.90 -18.66
CA ARG A 486 -10.47 20.79 -18.90
C ARG A 486 -9.90 22.09 -19.46
N GLU A 487 -10.58 22.71 -20.43
CA GLU A 487 -10.18 23.99 -20.99
C GLU A 487 -10.07 25.05 -19.89
N VAL A 488 -11.11 25.18 -19.07
CA VAL A 488 -11.18 26.16 -17.98
C VAL A 488 -10.10 25.95 -16.94
N ALA A 489 -9.76 24.71 -16.63
CA ALA A 489 -8.70 24.40 -15.67
C ALA A 489 -7.30 24.84 -16.12
N ASN A 490 -7.09 25.04 -17.42
CA ASN A 490 -5.82 25.49 -18.00
C ASN A 490 -5.66 27.02 -18.00
N TYR A 491 -6.72 27.78 -17.75
CA TYR A 491 -6.63 29.23 -17.59
C TYR A 491 -5.91 29.62 -16.30
N ASP A 492 -5.33 30.83 -16.28
CA ASP A 492 -4.81 31.43 -15.05
C ASP A 492 -5.95 31.61 -14.03
N TYR A 493 -5.60 31.74 -12.74
CA TYR A 493 -6.59 31.79 -11.67
C TYR A 493 -7.62 32.91 -11.85
N ALA A 494 -7.21 34.12 -12.24
CA ALA A 494 -8.11 35.28 -12.34
C ALA A 494 -9.13 35.11 -13.48
N THR A 495 -8.67 34.62 -14.63
CA THR A 495 -9.55 34.25 -15.74
C THR A 495 -10.45 33.09 -15.37
N ARG A 496 -9.91 32.09 -14.68
CA ARG A 496 -10.67 30.90 -14.31
C ARG A 496 -11.80 31.21 -13.33
N ILE A 497 -11.57 31.98 -12.27
CA ILE A 497 -12.61 32.27 -11.27
C ILE A 497 -13.81 33.03 -11.83
N SER A 498 -13.62 33.80 -12.89
CA SER A 498 -14.67 34.56 -13.56
C SER A 498 -15.35 33.75 -14.67
N HIS A 499 -14.80 32.59 -15.07
CA HIS A 499 -15.32 31.80 -16.16
C HIS A 499 -16.68 31.15 -15.82
N PRO A 500 -17.68 31.17 -16.72
CA PRO A 500 -19.01 30.58 -16.49
C PRO A 500 -18.99 29.07 -16.25
N ASN A 501 -17.95 28.37 -16.71
CA ASN A 501 -17.78 26.92 -16.48
C ASN A 501 -16.76 26.58 -15.37
N TYR A 502 -16.27 27.55 -14.59
CA TYR A 502 -15.52 27.25 -13.37
C TYR A 502 -16.47 27.04 -12.21
N TYR A 503 -16.35 25.93 -11.49
CA TYR A 503 -17.28 25.54 -10.42
C TYR A 503 -16.56 25.43 -9.08
N SER A 504 -16.40 26.57 -8.40
CA SER A 504 -15.94 26.59 -7.01
C SER A 504 -17.05 26.15 -6.04
N ALA A 505 -16.68 25.82 -4.80
CA ALA A 505 -17.63 25.57 -3.71
C ALA A 505 -18.67 26.71 -3.56
N ALA A 506 -18.21 27.96 -3.60
CA ALA A 506 -19.07 29.14 -3.51
C ALA A 506 -20.08 29.22 -4.67
N LYS A 507 -19.67 28.84 -5.88
CA LYS A 507 -20.58 28.82 -7.04
C LYS A 507 -21.61 27.69 -6.93
N ILE A 508 -21.18 26.50 -6.52
CA ILE A 508 -22.11 25.38 -6.27
C ILE A 508 -23.17 25.77 -5.24
N LYS A 509 -22.75 26.49 -4.18
CA LYS A 509 -23.65 27.04 -3.18
C LYS A 509 -24.62 28.07 -3.77
N ALA A 510 -24.16 28.96 -4.64
CA ALA A 510 -25.01 30.00 -5.24
C ALA A 510 -26.00 29.47 -6.29
N LEU A 511 -25.73 28.32 -6.92
CA LEU A 511 -26.62 27.76 -7.93
C LEU A 511 -27.97 27.34 -7.33
N PRO A 512 -29.11 27.75 -7.91
CA PRO A 512 -30.43 27.34 -7.42
C PRO A 512 -30.64 25.82 -7.57
N LYS A 513 -30.06 25.23 -8.62
CA LYS A 513 -30.07 23.80 -8.90
C LYS A 513 -28.70 23.38 -9.43
N VAL A 514 -28.17 22.28 -8.89
CA VAL A 514 -26.93 21.64 -9.37
C VAL A 514 -27.31 20.48 -10.26
N GLU A 515 -26.76 20.46 -11.46
CA GLU A 515 -26.88 19.38 -12.42
C GLU A 515 -25.61 18.52 -12.40
N LEU A 516 -25.63 17.36 -13.06
CA LEU A 516 -24.49 16.44 -13.06
C LEU A 516 -23.20 17.12 -13.57
N PHE A 517 -23.30 17.92 -14.64
CA PHE A 517 -22.17 18.69 -15.17
C PHE A 517 -21.58 19.66 -14.13
N HIS A 518 -22.44 20.34 -13.35
CA HIS A 518 -22.01 21.23 -12.27
C HIS A 518 -21.29 20.47 -11.16
N ALA A 519 -21.86 19.33 -10.73
CA ALA A 519 -21.24 18.48 -9.72
C ALA A 519 -19.88 17.97 -10.20
N ARG A 520 -19.78 17.46 -11.44
CA ARG A 520 -18.51 17.03 -12.03
C ARG A 520 -17.52 18.18 -12.14
N GLY A 521 -17.98 19.36 -12.54
CA GLY A 521 -17.18 20.58 -12.59
C GLY A 521 -16.60 20.98 -11.24
N PHE A 522 -17.33 20.78 -10.14
CA PHE A 522 -16.83 21.00 -8.78
C PHE A 522 -15.72 20.02 -8.40
N PHE A 523 -15.94 18.72 -8.63
CA PHE A 523 -14.91 17.70 -8.42
C PHE A 523 -13.66 17.97 -9.26
N TYR A 524 -13.82 18.42 -10.50
CA TYR A 524 -12.72 18.77 -11.40
C TYR A 524 -11.93 20.00 -10.92
N HIS A 525 -12.62 21.10 -10.62
CA HIS A 525 -11.99 22.38 -10.33
C HIS A 525 -11.53 22.55 -8.88
N SER A 526 -12.35 22.15 -7.92
CA SER A 526 -12.09 22.35 -6.49
C SER A 526 -11.43 21.15 -5.81
N ILE A 527 -11.58 19.93 -6.35
CA ILE A 527 -10.98 18.73 -5.74
C ILE A 527 -9.84 18.17 -6.59
N ARG A 528 -9.79 18.53 -7.88
CA ARG A 528 -8.80 18.04 -8.88
C ARG A 528 -9.02 16.60 -9.34
N CYS A 529 -10.25 16.10 -9.25
CA CYS A 529 -10.69 14.88 -9.92
C CYS A 529 -10.79 15.14 -11.43
N ASN A 530 -9.65 15.11 -12.11
CA ASN A 530 -9.53 15.40 -13.55
C ASN A 530 -10.20 14.34 -14.43
N GLU A 531 -10.09 14.45 -15.74
CA GLU A 531 -10.69 13.53 -16.70
C GLU A 531 -10.25 12.07 -16.56
N LEU A 532 -9.09 11.82 -15.93
CA LEU A 532 -8.56 10.48 -15.67
C LEU A 532 -9.08 9.87 -14.35
N PHE A 533 -9.79 10.66 -13.54
CA PHE A 533 -10.33 10.19 -12.27
C PHE A 533 -11.58 9.33 -12.47
N GLU A 534 -11.42 8.02 -12.34
CA GLU A 534 -12.51 7.02 -12.36
C GLU A 534 -13.15 6.82 -10.98
N GLY A 535 -12.51 7.28 -9.90
CA GLY A 535 -13.02 7.15 -8.54
C GLY A 535 -13.06 5.71 -8.02
N ILE A 536 -12.15 4.86 -8.51
CA ILE A 536 -11.90 3.50 -8.02
C ILE A 536 -10.72 3.45 -7.03
N GLY A 537 -10.06 4.59 -6.78
CA GLY A 537 -8.92 4.69 -5.86
C GLY A 537 -7.56 4.38 -6.48
N TYR A 538 -7.52 4.22 -7.80
CA TYR A 538 -6.31 4.00 -8.58
C TYR A 538 -6.33 4.93 -9.79
N THR A 539 -5.16 5.42 -10.18
CA THR A 539 -4.95 6.11 -11.45
C THR A 539 -4.26 5.15 -12.41
N ARG A 540 -4.89 4.96 -13.57
CA ARG A 540 -4.28 4.23 -14.67
C ARG A 540 -3.04 4.99 -15.14
N SER A 541 -1.92 4.29 -15.24
CA SER A 541 -0.81 4.77 -16.07
C SER A 541 -1.32 5.08 -17.47
N ARG A 542 -0.76 6.09 -18.15
CA ARG A 542 -1.08 6.36 -19.55
C ARG A 542 -0.80 5.17 -20.46
N ASP A 543 0.13 4.32 -20.05
CA ASP A 543 0.54 3.12 -20.76
C ASP A 543 -0.33 1.91 -20.39
N GLY A 544 -1.31 2.06 -19.49
CA GLY A 544 -2.28 1.02 -19.11
C GLY A 544 -1.78 -0.04 -18.13
N ASP A 545 -0.47 -0.13 -17.87
CA ASP A 545 0.12 -1.30 -17.19
C ASP A 545 0.29 -1.18 -15.66
N ASP A 546 0.14 0.01 -15.06
CA ASP A 546 0.35 0.19 -13.61
C ASP A 546 -0.72 1.09 -12.97
N ASP A 547 -1.60 0.46 -12.18
CA ASP A 547 -2.54 1.16 -11.31
C ASP A 547 -1.82 1.68 -10.06
N ARG A 548 -1.79 3.00 -9.91
CA ARG A 548 -1.17 3.65 -8.74
C ARG A 548 -2.25 4.08 -7.76
N ALA A 549 -2.16 3.61 -6.52
CA ALA A 549 -3.09 4.04 -5.48
C ALA A 549 -2.96 5.55 -5.25
N GLU A 550 -4.09 6.23 -5.40
CA GLU A 550 -4.20 7.65 -5.09
C GLU A 550 -5.03 7.88 -3.84
N TYR A 551 -4.71 8.94 -3.14
CA TYR A 551 -5.36 9.30 -1.89
C TYR A 551 -5.74 10.77 -1.89
N LEU A 552 -6.77 11.08 -1.13
CA LEU A 552 -7.21 12.43 -0.81
C LEU A 552 -6.96 12.71 0.67
N VAL A 553 -6.40 13.88 0.94
CA VAL A 553 -6.21 14.44 2.28
C VAL A 553 -6.79 15.84 2.36
N GLU A 554 -6.95 16.37 3.57
CA GLU A 554 -7.20 17.80 3.79
C GLU A 554 -6.08 18.65 3.16
N ASN A 555 -6.43 19.78 2.55
CA ASN A 555 -5.47 20.76 2.05
C ASN A 555 -4.85 21.56 3.21
N MET A 556 -3.98 20.92 3.95
CA MET A 556 -3.34 21.45 5.14
C MET A 556 -2.27 22.50 4.82
N ILE A 557 -2.04 23.40 5.78
CA ILE A 557 -0.85 24.25 5.80
C ILE A 557 0.36 23.36 6.10
N ILE A 558 1.35 23.36 5.21
CA ILE A 558 2.48 22.42 5.22
C ILE A 558 3.22 22.46 6.56
N LYS A 559 3.49 23.65 7.09
CA LYS A 559 4.20 23.81 8.37
C LYS A 559 3.46 23.18 9.58
N ASN A 560 2.17 22.87 9.44
CA ASN A 560 1.36 22.25 10.48
C ASN A 560 1.28 20.72 10.31
N ILE A 561 1.84 20.16 9.23
CA ILE A 561 1.86 18.71 8.99
C ILE A 561 3.01 18.11 9.81
N PRO A 562 2.73 17.20 10.76
CA PRO A 562 3.78 16.57 11.55
C PRO A 562 4.79 15.83 10.67
N ASP A 563 6.08 15.90 11.05
CA ASP A 563 7.18 15.20 10.40
C ASP A 563 7.40 15.49 8.90
N VAL A 564 6.76 16.53 8.37
CA VAL A 564 6.86 16.91 6.94
C VAL A 564 8.28 17.30 6.55
N VAL A 565 8.65 16.97 5.31
CA VAL A 565 9.93 17.31 4.66
C VAL A 565 9.68 17.95 3.31
#